data_AF-A0A1G1W2X8-F1
#
_entry.id   AF-A0A1G1W2X8-F1
#
_cell.length_a   1.000
_cell.length_b   1.000
_cell.length_c   1.000
_cell.angle_alpha   90.00
_cell.angle_beta   90.00
_cell.angle_gamma   90.00
#
_symmetry.space_group_name_H-M   'P 1'
#
loop_
_entity.id
_entity.type
_entity.pdbx_description
1 polymer ?
#
loop_
_entity_poly.entity_id
_entity_poly.type
_entity_poly.pdbx_seq_one_letter_code
_entity_poly.pdbx_strand_id
1 'polypeptide(L)'
;MGLFVLSVLLAILGKSIFGYSLVTPFVLAVSFRSSPQRSFLFAFVSGLVVSFVYGTPVGRESLALLFASGLIHLYGGRFSSRHWAFTLIFAGLGSLIYSLLKGRAVRFETISVDTLLVGIALPLIRWWQERTPQDSARLKVS
;
A
#
# COMPACT_ATOMS: atom_id res chain seq x y z
N MET A 1 9.29 8.22 -10.32
CA MET A 1 8.20 9.17 -10.66
C MET A 1 6.84 8.48 -10.86
N GLY A 2 6.74 7.38 -11.60
CA GLY A 2 5.43 6.74 -11.90
C GLY A 2 4.55 6.39 -10.69
N LEU A 3 5.11 5.78 -9.64
CA LEU A 3 4.35 5.40 -8.43
C LEU A 3 3.81 6.62 -7.65
N PHE A 4 4.55 7.73 -7.64
CA PHE A 4 4.12 8.96 -6.97
C PHE A 4 2.90 9.59 -7.68
N VAL A 5 2.99 9.71 -9.01
CA VAL A 5 1.86 10.21 -9.83
C VAL A 5 0.64 9.31 -9.64
N LEU A 6 0.85 7.99 -9.60
CA LEU A 6 -0.23 7.04 -9.37
C LEU A 6 -0.85 7.19 -7.97
N SER A 7 -0.06 7.41 -6.92
CA SER A 7 -0.60 7.67 -5.58
C SER A 7 -1.42 8.95 -5.50
N VAL A 8 -1.03 10.00 -6.24
CA VAL A 8 -1.81 11.25 -6.34
C VAL A 8 -3.14 11.01 -7.06
N LEU A 9 -3.11 10.30 -8.20
CA LEU A 9 -4.33 9.95 -8.94
C LEU A 9 -5.27 9.09 -8.08
N LEU A 10 -4.76 8.07 -7.40
CA LEU A 10 -5.55 7.22 -6.50
C LEU A 10 -6.13 8.01 -5.32
N ALA A 11 -5.39 8.96 -4.77
CA ALA A 11 -5.88 9.80 -3.68
C ALA A 11 -7.07 10.67 -4.12
N ILE A 12 -6.94 11.31 -5.29
CA ILE A 12 -7.99 12.16 -5.87
C ILE A 12 -9.19 11.32 -6.28
N LEU A 13 -8.97 10.21 -6.99
CA LEU A 13 -10.04 9.33 -7.48
C LEU A 13 -10.80 8.68 -6.32
N GLY A 14 -10.08 8.23 -5.29
CA GLY A 14 -10.67 7.65 -4.09
C GLY A 14 -11.55 8.64 -3.34
N LYS A 15 -11.08 9.89 -3.17
CA LYS A 15 -11.86 10.95 -2.52
C LYS A 15 -13.08 11.37 -3.34
N SER A 16 -12.93 11.47 -4.66
CA SER A 16 -13.94 12.04 -5.56
C SER A 16 -15.06 11.04 -5.90
N ILE A 17 -14.72 9.78 -6.17
CA ILE A 17 -15.67 8.79 -6.71
C ILE A 17 -16.16 7.83 -5.64
N PHE A 18 -15.26 7.34 -4.79
CA PHE A 18 -15.56 6.22 -3.89
C PHE A 18 -15.84 6.65 -2.45
N GLY A 19 -15.39 7.84 -2.02
CA GLY A 19 -15.44 8.24 -0.61
C GLY A 19 -14.48 7.46 0.29
N TYR A 20 -13.59 6.64 -0.28
CA TYR A 20 -12.63 5.80 0.42
C TYR A 20 -11.19 6.00 -0.10
N SER A 21 -10.20 5.73 0.75
CA SER A 21 -8.78 5.90 0.39
C SER A 21 -8.28 4.71 -0.42
N LEU A 22 -8.29 4.82 -1.75
CA LEU A 22 -7.68 3.82 -2.65
C LEU A 22 -6.15 3.71 -2.51
N VAL A 23 -5.52 4.70 -1.86
CA VAL A 23 -4.08 4.72 -1.61
C VAL A 23 -3.68 3.62 -0.62
N THR A 24 -4.51 3.36 0.39
CA THR A 24 -4.24 2.35 1.42
C THR A 24 -4.06 0.95 0.82
N PRO A 25 -5.04 0.37 0.09
CA PRO A 25 -4.88 -0.94 -0.51
C PRO A 25 -3.74 -0.98 -1.53
N PHE A 26 -3.49 0.11 -2.25
CA PHE A 26 -2.37 0.18 -3.18
C PHE A 26 -1.01 0.11 -2.48
N VAL A 27 -0.82 0.86 -1.39
CA VAL A 27 0.40 0.83 -0.57
C VAL A 27 0.63 -0.55 0.03
N LEU A 28 -0.41 -1.20 0.57
CA LEU A 28 -0.30 -2.56 1.11
C LEU A 28 0.12 -3.55 0.03
N ALA A 29 -0.48 -3.49 -1.17
CA ALA A 29 -0.15 -4.37 -2.28
C ALA A 29 1.29 -4.18 -2.79
N VAL A 30 1.76 -2.92 -2.89
CA VAL A 30 3.16 -2.60 -3.23
C VAL A 30 4.13 -3.12 -2.16
N SER A 31 3.70 -3.09 -0.89
CA SER A 31 4.51 -3.52 0.25
C SER A 31 4.85 -5.00 0.22
N PHE A 32 3.95 -5.85 -0.28
CA PHE A 32 4.22 -7.30 -0.44
C PHE A 32 5.30 -7.65 -1.47
N ARG A 33 5.66 -6.72 -2.36
CA ARG A 33 6.50 -7.00 -3.54
C ARG A 33 7.79 -6.17 -3.58
N SER A 34 7.84 -5.06 -2.85
CA SER A 34 8.97 -4.14 -2.89
C SER A 34 9.98 -4.43 -1.78
N SER A 35 11.23 -3.98 -1.92
CA SER A 35 12.17 -4.03 -0.79
C SER A 35 11.67 -3.17 0.37
N PRO A 36 12.01 -3.51 1.64
CA PRO A 36 11.52 -2.78 2.82
C PRO A 36 11.77 -1.27 2.72
N GLN A 37 12.98 -0.86 2.30
CA GLN A 37 13.36 0.54 2.13
C GLN A 37 12.44 1.28 1.13
N ARG A 38 12.16 0.67 -0.03
CA ARG A 38 11.28 1.27 -1.05
C ARG A 38 9.83 1.29 -0.58
N SER A 39 9.39 0.24 0.11
CA SER A 39 8.06 0.13 0.69
C SER A 39 7.80 1.22 1.73
N PHE A 40 8.72 1.40 2.69
CA PHE A 40 8.60 2.40 3.73
C PHE A 40 8.62 3.82 3.16
N LEU A 41 9.54 4.11 2.23
CA LEU A 41 9.58 5.40 1.56
C LEU A 41 8.26 5.67 0.82
N PHE A 42 7.75 4.68 0.09
CA PHE A 42 6.49 4.81 -0.64
C PHE A 42 5.29 4.99 0.30
N ALA A 43 5.21 4.24 1.40
CA ALA A 43 4.16 4.37 2.40
C ALA A 43 4.18 5.76 3.07
N PHE A 44 5.37 6.25 3.42
CA PHE A 44 5.54 7.58 4.01
C PHE A 44 5.09 8.69 3.07
N VAL A 45 5.59 8.70 1.83
CA VAL A 45 5.25 9.71 0.81
C VAL A 45 3.77 9.63 0.44
N SER A 46 3.23 8.42 0.27
CA SER A 46 1.79 8.22 0.00
C SER A 46 0.94 8.77 1.15
N GLY A 47 1.34 8.58 2.40
CA GLY A 47 0.65 9.16 3.55
C GLY A 47 0.68 10.70 3.55
N LEU A 48 1.77 11.32 3.10
CA LEU A 48 1.83 12.77 2.96
C LEU A 48 0.85 13.25 1.89
N VAL A 49 0.79 12.55 0.74
CA VAL A 49 -0.16 12.83 -0.34
C VAL A 49 -1.60 12.69 0.14
N VAL A 50 -1.94 11.61 0.86
CA VAL A 50 -3.27 11.44 1.45
C VAL A 50 -3.56 12.57 2.42
N SER A 51 -2.61 12.94 3.29
CA SER A 51 -2.82 14.02 4.26
C SER A 51 -3.14 15.34 3.55
N PHE A 52 -2.41 15.64 2.48
CA PHE A 52 -2.61 16.84 1.67
C PHE A 52 -3.96 16.84 0.93
N VAL A 53 -4.31 15.73 0.28
CA VAL A 53 -5.56 15.61 -0.51
C VAL A 53 -6.80 15.60 0.37
N TYR A 54 -6.74 14.96 1.54
CA TYR A 54 -7.87 14.84 2.47
C TYR A 54 -7.94 15.98 3.49
N GLY A 55 -6.93 16.85 3.56
CA GLY A 55 -6.87 17.95 4.52
C GLY A 55 -6.72 17.49 5.98
N THR A 56 -6.13 16.31 6.20
CA THR A 56 -5.90 15.77 7.54
C THR A 56 -4.54 16.21 8.09
N PRO A 57 -4.33 16.20 9.44
CA PRO A 57 -3.05 16.54 10.03
C PRO A 57 -1.89 15.77 9.40
N VAL A 58 -0.87 16.52 8.95
CA VAL A 58 0.29 15.96 8.24
C VAL A 58 1.03 14.97 9.15
N GLY A 59 1.33 13.80 8.61
CA GLY A 59 2.14 12.78 9.29
C GLY A 59 1.34 11.64 9.94
N ARG A 60 0.07 11.84 10.31
CA ARG A 60 -0.75 10.75 10.89
C ARG A 60 -0.94 9.61 9.89
N GLU A 61 -1.29 9.95 8.66
CA GLU A 61 -1.47 8.99 7.57
C GLU A 61 -0.17 8.28 7.22
N SER A 62 0.94 9.03 7.19
CA SER A 62 2.27 8.49 6.93
C SER A 62 2.70 7.48 7.99
N LEU A 63 2.49 7.79 9.27
CA LEU A 63 2.78 6.86 10.36
C LEU A 63 1.89 5.62 10.27
N ALA A 64 0.59 5.79 10.05
CA ALA A 64 -0.35 4.67 9.94
C ALA A 64 0.02 3.71 8.80
N LEU A 65 0.36 4.26 7.62
CA LEU A 65 0.82 3.45 6.47
C LEU A 65 2.19 2.83 6.69
N LEU A 66 3.12 3.52 7.38
CA LEU A 66 4.41 2.95 7.76
C LEU A 66 4.25 1.74 8.67
N PHE A 67 3.40 1.84 9.69
CA PHE A 67 3.11 0.71 10.59
C PHE A 67 2.47 -0.46 9.85
N ALA A 68 1.49 -0.19 8.99
CA ALA A 68 0.84 -1.23 8.19
C ALA A 68 1.82 -1.92 7.22
N SER A 69 2.65 -1.14 6.52
CA SER A 69 3.75 -1.66 5.67
C SER A 69 4.77 -2.46 6.50
N GLY A 70 5.08 -2.00 7.71
CA GLY A 70 6.01 -2.67 8.61
C GLY A 70 5.52 -4.05 9.01
N LEU A 71 4.23 -4.18 9.35
CA LEU A 71 3.60 -5.46 9.64
C LEU A 71 3.68 -6.43 8.45
N ILE A 72 3.43 -5.93 7.24
CA ILE A 72 3.55 -6.72 6.00
C ILE A 72 4.98 -7.19 5.79
N HIS A 73 6.00 -6.38 6.06
CA HIS A 73 7.40 -6.81 5.90
C HIS A 73 7.84 -7.79 6.98
N LEU A 74 7.42 -7.58 8.23
CA LEU A 74 7.78 -8.46 9.36
C LEU A 74 7.17 -9.85 9.21
N TYR A 75 5.94 -9.93 8.74
CA TYR A 75 5.18 -11.19 8.70
C TYR A 75 4.81 -11.64 7.30
N GLY A 76 4.39 -10.74 6.42
CA GLY A 76 4.00 -11.03 5.04
C GLY A 76 5.16 -11.45 4.13
N GLY A 77 6.38 -10.93 4.35
CA GLY A 77 7.57 -11.34 3.59
C GLY A 77 7.95 -12.82 3.76
N ARG A 78 7.47 -13.48 4.82
CA ARG A 78 7.67 -14.93 5.04
C ARG A 78 6.74 -15.81 4.22
N PHE A 79 5.66 -15.26 3.67
CA PHE A 79 4.68 -16.02 2.91
C PHE A 79 4.90 -15.79 1.41
N SER A 80 5.52 -16.78 0.75
CA SER A 80 5.66 -16.82 -0.70
C SER A 80 4.29 -16.69 -1.39
N SER A 81 4.27 -16.11 -2.60
CA SER A 81 3.10 -15.84 -3.46
C SER A 81 2.18 -17.04 -3.75
N ARG A 82 2.55 -18.25 -3.31
CA ARG A 82 1.69 -19.45 -3.29
C ARG A 82 0.57 -19.39 -2.25
N HIS A 83 0.69 -18.58 -1.20
CA HIS A 83 -0.24 -18.55 -0.07
C HIS A 83 -1.16 -17.33 -0.09
N TRP A 84 -1.97 -17.22 -1.15
CA TRP A 84 -2.87 -16.07 -1.40
C TRP A 84 -3.78 -15.72 -0.21
N ALA A 85 -4.26 -16.74 0.52
CA ALA A 85 -5.08 -16.56 1.71
C ALA A 85 -4.36 -15.78 2.82
N PHE A 86 -3.06 -16.05 3.05
CA PHE A 86 -2.28 -15.32 4.05
C PHE A 86 -2.06 -13.87 3.64
N THR A 87 -1.86 -13.61 2.35
CA THR A 87 -1.75 -12.25 1.83
C THR A 87 -3.01 -11.43 2.11
N LEU A 88 -4.20 -12.01 1.92
CA LEU A 88 -5.47 -11.36 2.25
C LEU A 88 -5.61 -11.10 3.76
N ILE A 89 -5.22 -12.06 4.60
CA ILE A 89 -5.25 -11.89 6.07
C ILE A 89 -4.35 -10.73 6.50
N PHE A 90 -3.12 -10.66 6.00
CA PHE A 90 -2.19 -9.57 6.34
C PHE A 90 -2.60 -8.22 5.74
N ALA A 91 -3.23 -8.22 4.56
CA ALA A 91 -3.85 -7.02 4.00
C ALA A 91 -4.97 -6.50 4.90
N GLY A 92 -5.85 -7.39 5.37
CA GLY A 92 -6.93 -7.05 6.31
C GLY A 92 -6.39 -6.54 7.64
N LEU A 93 -5.38 -7.19 8.21
CA LEU A 93 -4.69 -6.72 9.42
C LEU A 93 -4.03 -5.34 9.22
N GLY A 94 -3.41 -5.12 8.06
CA GLY A 94 -2.82 -3.82 7.71
C GLY A 94 -3.87 -2.71 7.62
N SER A 95 -5.01 -2.96 6.97
CA SER A 95 -6.15 -2.02 6.89
C SER A 95 -6.77 -1.76 8.27
N LEU A 96 -6.90 -2.80 9.09
CA LEU A 96 -7.37 -2.70 10.48
C LEU A 96 -6.47 -1.77 11.31
N ILE A 97 -5.15 -2.01 11.28
CA ILE A 97 -4.16 -1.20 12.01
C ILE A 97 -4.18 0.24 11.52
N TYR A 98 -4.21 0.44 10.20
CA TYR A 98 -4.31 1.77 9.61
C TYR A 98 -5.56 2.51 10.11
N SER A 99 -6.72 1.85 10.15
CA SER A 99 -7.98 2.44 10.64
C SER A 99 -7.94 2.80 12.13
N LEU A 100 -7.37 1.92 12.95
CA LEU A 100 -7.17 2.14 14.39
C LEU A 100 -6.25 3.34 14.66
N LEU A 101 -5.10 3.42 13.98
CA LEU A 101 -4.14 4.53 14.14
C LEU A 101 -4.70 5.86 13.63
N LYS A 102 -5.54 5.80 12.59
CA LYS A 102 -6.30 6.96 12.09
C LYS A 102 -7.43 7.38 13.03
N GLY A 103 -7.74 6.59 14.07
CA GLY A 103 -8.82 6.86 15.01
C GLY A 103 -10.18 6.92 14.33
N ARG A 104 -10.34 6.20 13.20
CA ARG A 104 -11.63 6.05 12.53
C ARG A 104 -12.39 4.89 13.16
N ALA A 105 -13.72 4.97 13.10
CA ALA A 105 -14.56 3.82 13.41
C ALA A 105 -14.13 2.63 12.55
N VAL A 106 -13.78 1.53 13.21
CA VAL A 106 -13.40 0.29 12.54
C VAL A 106 -14.68 -0.33 11.97
N ARG A 107 -14.88 -0.18 10.66
CA ARG A 107 -16.02 -0.77 9.95
C ARG A 107 -15.55 -2.00 9.20
N PHE A 108 -16.22 -3.13 9.41
CA PHE A 108 -15.92 -4.39 8.73
C PHE A 108 -15.94 -4.21 7.20
N GLU A 109 -16.93 -3.49 6.68
CA GLU A 109 -17.06 -3.17 5.26
C GLU A 109 -15.79 -2.54 4.67
N THR A 110 -15.20 -1.54 5.35
CA THR A 110 -13.99 -0.86 4.87
C THR A 110 -12.79 -1.81 4.83
N ILE A 111 -12.63 -2.65 5.86
CA ILE A 111 -11.53 -3.63 5.92
C ILE A 111 -11.70 -4.68 4.82
N SER A 112 -12.93 -5.18 4.61
CA SER A 112 -13.23 -6.16 3.57
C SER A 112 -12.96 -5.59 2.17
N VAL A 113 -13.38 -4.35 1.90
CA VAL A 113 -13.13 -3.67 0.62
C VAL A 113 -11.63 -3.48 0.39
N ASP A 114 -10.89 -2.96 1.38
CA ASP A 114 -9.43 -2.81 1.26
C ASP A 114 -8.74 -4.15 1.00
N THR A 115 -9.16 -5.21 1.69
CA THR A 115 -8.60 -6.56 1.53
C THR A 115 -8.84 -7.12 0.13
N LEU A 116 -10.07 -6.96 -0.39
CA LEU A 116 -10.42 -7.37 -1.75
C LEU A 116 -9.65 -6.56 -2.80
N LEU A 117 -9.55 -5.24 -2.61
CA LEU A 117 -8.79 -4.37 -3.50
C LEU A 117 -7.30 -4.72 -3.52
N VAL A 118 -6.71 -5.07 -2.37
CA VAL A 118 -5.32 -5.60 -2.33
C VAL A 118 -5.23 -6.90 -3.12
N GLY A 119 -6.17 -7.83 -2.94
CA GLY A 119 -6.22 -9.08 -3.69
C GLY A 119 -6.27 -8.90 -5.21
N ILE A 120 -7.01 -7.89 -5.69
CA ILE A 120 -7.08 -7.52 -7.11
C ILE A 120 -5.83 -6.75 -7.57
N ALA A 121 -5.32 -5.85 -6.74
CA ALA A 121 -4.16 -5.02 -7.08
C ALA A 121 -2.85 -5.83 -7.16
N LEU A 122 -2.70 -6.87 -6.35
CA LEU A 122 -1.51 -7.75 -6.34
C LEU A 122 -1.16 -8.35 -7.71
N PRO A 123 -2.07 -9.05 -8.42
CA PRO A 123 -1.78 -9.59 -9.75
C PRO A 123 -1.54 -8.48 -10.79
N LEU A 124 -2.24 -7.34 -10.70
CA LEU A 124 -2.01 -6.18 -11.56
C LEU A 124 -0.59 -5.59 -11.38
N ILE A 125 -0.17 -5.38 -10.14
CA ILE A 125 1.18 -4.90 -9.81
C ILE A 125 2.23 -5.91 -10.26
N ARG A 126 1.98 -7.21 -10.05
CA ARG A 126 2.87 -8.27 -10.53
C ARG A 126 3.06 -8.21 -12.04
N TRP A 127 1.95 -8.15 -12.78
CA TRP A 127 1.97 -8.06 -14.24
C TRP A 127 2.69 -6.79 -14.73
N TRP A 128 2.47 -5.66 -14.06
CA TRP A 128 3.13 -4.41 -14.40
C TRP A 128 4.64 -4.45 -14.13
N GLN A 129 5.06 -5.02 -12.99
CA GLN A 129 6.48 -5.21 -12.65
C GLN A 129 7.20 -6.17 -13.59
N GLU A 130 6.53 -7.24 -14.04
CA GLU A 130 7.08 -8.20 -14.99
C GLU A 130 7.23 -7.61 -16.40
N ARG A 131 6.39 -6.62 -16.77
CA ARG A 131 6.45 -5.91 -18.06
C ARG A 131 7.34 -4.67 -18.08
N THR A 132 7.65 -4.10 -16.92
CA THR A 132 8.55 -2.96 -16.85
C THR A 132 9.98 -3.50 -16.80
N PRO A 133 10.82 -3.33 -17.84
CA PRO A 133 12.19 -3.79 -17.78
C PRO A 133 12.86 -3.11 -16.58
N GLN A 134 13.27 -3.91 -15.59
CA GLN A 134 14.21 -3.43 -14.59
C GLN A 134 15.49 -3.13 -15.35
N ASP A 135 15.76 -1.84 -15.55
CA ASP A 135 17.04 -1.41 -16.07
C ASP A 135 18.13 -2.14 -15.29
N SER A 136 18.91 -2.85 -16.08
CA SER A 136 20.03 -3.68 -15.67
C SER A 136 21.19 -2.76 -15.30
N ALA A 137 20.96 -1.79 -14.41
CA ALA A 137 21.98 -0.94 -13.81
C ALA A 137 22.61 -1.63 -12.58
N ARG A 138 22.70 -2.97 -12.60
CA ARG A 138 23.88 -3.62 -12.05
C ARG A 138 25.00 -3.34 -13.05
N LEU A 139 25.58 -2.15 -12.94
CA LEU A 139 26.96 -1.92 -13.35
C LEU A 139 27.79 -2.99 -12.65
N LYS A 140 28.03 -4.08 -13.39
CA LYS A 140 29.32 -4.76 -13.39
C LYS A 140 30.38 -3.66 -13.44
N VAL A 141 31.29 -3.72 -12.49
CA VAL A 141 32.73 -3.41 -12.51
C VAL A 141 33.04 -3.04 -11.05
N SER A 142 33.36 -4.01 -10.18
CA SER A 142 34.63 -4.77 -10.13
C SER A 142 35.84 -3.85 -10.03
#